data_AF-A0A0L0SCU8-F1
#
_entry.id   AF-A0A0L0SCU8-F1
#
_cell.length_a   1.000
_cell.length_b   1.000
_cell.length_c   1.000
_cell.angle_alpha   90.00
_cell.angle_beta   90.00
_cell.angle_gamma   90.00
#
_symmetry.space_group_name_H-M   'P 1'
#
loop_
_entity.id
_entity.type
_entity.pdbx_description
1 polymer ?
#
loop_
_entity_poly.entity_id
_entity_poly.type
_entity_poly.pdbx_seq_one_letter_code
_entity_poly.pdbx_strand_id
1 'polypeptide(L)'
;MAPLPNLHTLSLACMHDGTTLMALLPRLPETLHVLHVTHVDLSAGELVDGLELAHKRGMRWPNLAQVDLIHVHQTWGQFEPVMDALMRMNEDPDTDVVVVLSEKDVLAGRRADRTVAKKRWGQVSQQWAEKGWSCLIDPE
;
A
#
# COMPACT_ATOMS: atom_id res chain seq x y z
N MET A 1 -0.57 11.34 22.31
CA MET A 1 0.62 10.52 22.03
C MET A 1 1.58 11.38 21.25
N ALA A 2 2.84 11.46 21.65
CA ALA A 2 3.85 12.16 20.87
C ALA A 2 4.07 11.42 19.53
N PRO A 3 4.26 12.14 18.41
CA PRO A 3 4.67 11.50 17.15
C PRO A 3 6.00 10.77 17.38
N LEU A 4 6.20 9.62 16.72
CA LEU A 4 7.46 8.87 16.77
C LEU A 4 8.44 9.52 15.79
N PRO A 5 9.20 10.55 16.17
CA PRO A 5 9.76 11.50 15.20
C PRO A 5 10.92 10.91 14.37
N ASN A 6 11.41 9.72 14.75
CA ASN A 6 12.51 9.03 14.09
C ASN A 6 12.05 7.68 13.49
N LEU A 7 10.73 7.47 13.34
CA LEU A 7 10.24 6.25 12.70
C LEU A 7 10.39 6.41 11.18
N HIS A 8 11.33 5.66 10.62
CA HIS A 8 11.59 5.60 9.18
C HIS A 8 11.08 4.31 8.55
N THR A 9 11.02 3.22 9.31
CA THR A 9 10.55 1.93 8.84
C THR A 9 9.49 1.41 9.78
N LEU A 10 8.35 1.02 9.23
CA LEU A 10 7.31 0.29 9.94
C LEU A 10 7.13 -1.06 9.27
N SER A 11 7.24 -2.12 10.07
CA SER A 11 6.94 -3.49 9.63
C SER A 11 5.78 -4.04 10.45
N LEU A 12 4.76 -4.53 9.75
CA LEU A 12 3.53 -5.08 10.29
C LEU A 12 3.41 -6.49 9.74
N ALA A 13 3.69 -7.48 10.58
CA ALA A 13 3.71 -8.89 10.18
C ALA A 13 2.85 -9.74 11.10
N CYS A 14 2.16 -10.74 10.52
CA CYS A 14 1.42 -11.78 11.24
C CYS A 14 0.47 -11.22 12.31
N MET A 15 -0.27 -10.15 11.97
CA MET A 15 -1.19 -9.54 12.91
C MET A 15 -2.37 -10.48 13.19
N HIS A 16 -2.80 -10.55 14.45
CA HIS A 16 -3.93 -11.38 14.84
C HIS A 16 -5.26 -10.77 14.36
N ASP A 17 -6.23 -11.64 14.07
CA ASP A 17 -7.59 -11.25 13.66
C ASP A 17 -8.18 -10.21 14.62
N GLY A 18 -8.61 -9.07 14.07
CA GLY A 18 -9.15 -7.93 14.82
C GLY A 18 -8.14 -6.82 15.15
N THR A 19 -6.86 -6.99 14.83
CA THR A 19 -5.87 -5.90 14.89
C THR A 19 -6.07 -4.98 13.69
N THR A 20 -6.60 -3.77 13.92
CA THR A 20 -6.88 -2.84 12.83
C THR A 20 -5.76 -1.85 12.56
N LEU A 21 -5.40 -1.70 11.27
CA LEU A 21 -4.48 -0.67 10.81
C LEU A 21 -5.12 0.72 10.84
N MET A 22 -6.46 0.80 10.86
CA MET A 22 -7.20 2.06 10.76
C MET A 22 -6.87 3.05 11.87
N ALA A 23 -6.56 2.56 13.08
CA ALA A 23 -6.18 3.41 14.20
C ALA A 23 -4.69 3.80 14.20
N LEU A 24 -3.85 3.00 13.53
CA LEU A 24 -2.40 3.16 13.51
C LEU A 24 -1.95 4.17 12.44
N LEU A 25 -2.45 4.05 11.20
CA LEU A 25 -2.00 4.87 10.06
C LEU A 25 -2.11 6.38 10.33
N PRO A 26 -3.18 6.90 10.96
CA PRO A 26 -3.28 8.33 11.26
C PRO A 26 -2.33 8.83 12.36
N ARG A 27 -1.47 7.97 12.91
CA ARG A 27 -0.47 8.30 13.94
C ARG A 27 0.96 8.14 13.45
N LEU A 28 1.15 7.65 12.22
CA LEU A 28 2.47 7.48 11.64
C LEU A 28 3.06 8.82 11.23
N PRO A 29 4.35 9.08 11.52
CA PRO A 29 4.98 10.35 11.22
C PRO A 29 5.26 10.52 9.72
N GLU A 30 5.48 11.76 9.32
CA GLU A 30 5.88 12.13 7.94
C GLU A 30 7.30 11.65 7.60
N THR A 31 8.08 11.24 8.60
CA THR A 31 9.43 10.68 8.46
C THR A 31 9.45 9.23 7.99
N LEU A 32 8.29 8.61 7.78
CA LEU A 32 8.20 7.23 7.31
C LEU A 32 8.73 7.12 5.87
N HIS A 33 9.73 6.26 5.68
CA HIS A 33 10.33 5.94 4.39
C HIS A 33 9.86 4.59 3.86
N VAL A 34 9.61 3.64 4.76
CA VAL A 34 9.31 2.26 4.38
C VAL A 34 8.14 1.70 5.19
N LEU A 35 7.17 1.13 4.48
CA LEU A 35 6.02 0.44 5.04
C LEU A 35 6.01 -1.02 4.55
N HIS A 36 6.30 -1.96 5.45
CA HIS A 36 6.15 -3.38 5.17
C HIS A 36 4.87 -3.91 5.82
N VAL A 37 4.00 -4.51 5.03
CA VAL A 37 2.81 -5.23 5.49
C VAL A 37 2.89 -6.65 4.94
N THR A 38 3.05 -7.62 5.84
CA THR A 38 3.33 -9.00 5.46
C THR A 38 2.44 -9.98 6.23
N HIS A 39 1.79 -10.93 5.55
CA HIS A 39 0.89 -11.90 6.20
C HIS A 39 -0.19 -11.23 7.06
N VAL A 40 -0.85 -10.22 6.48
CA VAL A 40 -1.97 -9.51 7.12
C VAL A 40 -3.15 -9.58 6.17
N ASP A 41 -4.29 -10.10 6.60
CA ASP A 41 -5.49 -10.11 5.77
C ASP A 41 -6.04 -8.68 5.63
N LEU A 42 -5.83 -8.09 4.45
CA LEU A 42 -6.34 -6.76 4.10
C LEU A 42 -7.59 -6.81 3.21
N SER A 43 -8.24 -7.97 3.08
CA SER A 43 -9.43 -8.15 2.26
C SER A 43 -10.63 -7.33 2.76
N ALA A 44 -10.64 -6.95 4.04
CA ALA A 44 -11.70 -6.15 4.65
C ALA A 44 -11.63 -4.64 4.30
N GLY A 45 -10.62 -4.19 3.55
CA GLY A 45 -10.50 -2.78 3.12
C GLY A 45 -9.92 -1.84 4.18
N GLU A 46 -9.55 -2.35 5.36
CA GLU A 46 -9.08 -1.55 6.49
C GLU A 46 -7.85 -0.68 6.18
N LEU A 47 -6.99 -1.13 5.26
CA LEU A 47 -5.84 -0.34 4.81
C LEU A 47 -6.29 0.94 4.10
N VAL A 48 -7.25 0.85 3.18
CA VAL A 48 -7.79 2.01 2.45
C VAL A 48 -8.45 2.97 3.44
N ASP A 49 -9.32 2.46 4.31
CA ASP A 49 -10.04 3.28 5.30
C ASP A 49 -9.07 4.00 6.24
N GLY A 50 -8.01 3.33 6.67
CA GLY A 50 -6.96 3.91 7.50
C GLY A 50 -6.17 5.01 6.79
N LEU A 51 -5.80 4.78 5.52
CA LEU A 51 -5.11 5.78 4.69
C LEU A 51 -6.00 7.00 4.45
N GLU A 52 -7.28 6.79 4.14
CA GLU A 52 -8.22 7.89 3.96
C GLU A 52 -8.44 8.69 5.25
N LEU A 53 -8.54 8.01 6.39
CA LEU A 53 -8.65 8.66 7.68
C LEU A 53 -7.40 9.48 8.02
N ALA A 54 -6.21 8.95 7.71
CA ALA A 54 -4.95 9.65 7.87
C ALA A 54 -4.92 10.91 6.98
N HIS A 55 -5.28 10.76 5.70
CA HIS A 55 -5.33 11.86 4.74
C HIS A 55 -6.32 12.95 5.17
N LYS A 56 -7.52 12.57 5.64
CA LYS A 56 -8.55 13.49 6.18
C LYS A 56 -8.08 14.27 7.40
N ARG A 57 -7.13 13.72 8.16
CA ARG A 57 -6.48 14.39 9.29
C ARG A 57 -5.29 15.27 8.90
N GLY A 58 -5.02 15.40 7.60
CA GLY A 58 -3.91 16.20 7.07
C GLY A 58 -2.56 15.48 7.09
N MET A 59 -2.52 14.18 7.41
CA MET A 59 -1.26 13.42 7.41
C MET A 59 -0.76 13.21 5.98
N ARG A 60 0.55 13.28 5.79
CA ARG A 60 1.26 12.99 4.53
C ARG A 60 2.52 12.18 4.80
N TRP A 61 3.00 11.43 3.82
CA TRP A 61 4.25 10.67 3.89
C TRP A 61 5.15 10.99 2.69
N PRO A 62 5.63 12.26 2.57
CA PRO A 62 6.41 12.70 1.42
C PRO A 62 7.73 11.92 1.24
N ASN A 63 8.28 11.41 2.33
CA ASN A 63 9.52 10.63 2.34
C ASN A 63 9.33 9.13 2.02
N LEU A 64 8.08 8.69 1.80
CA LEU A 64 7.80 7.28 1.57
C LEU A 64 8.42 6.84 0.25
N ALA A 65 9.38 5.93 0.33
CA ALA A 65 10.14 5.42 -0.81
C ALA A 65 9.79 3.96 -1.12
N GLN A 66 9.27 3.19 -0.16
CA GLN A 66 8.98 1.78 -0.36
C GLN A 66 7.72 1.33 0.40
N VAL A 67 6.89 0.55 -0.29
CA VAL A 67 5.72 -0.12 0.28
C VAL A 67 5.73 -1.59 -0.14
N ASP A 68 5.84 -2.49 0.83
CA ASP A 68 5.77 -3.93 0.56
C ASP A 68 4.43 -4.45 1.06
N LEU A 69 3.61 -4.98 0.16
CA LEU A 69 2.35 -5.65 0.49
C LEU A 69 2.47 -7.12 0.05
N ILE A 70 2.92 -7.97 0.98
CA ILE A 70 3.26 -9.36 0.69
C ILE A 70 2.34 -10.29 1.50
N HIS A 71 1.69 -11.24 0.85
CA HIS A 71 0.71 -12.12 1.48
C HIS A 71 -0.42 -11.36 2.20
N VAL A 72 -0.94 -10.34 1.53
CA VAL A 72 -2.00 -9.47 2.09
C VAL A 72 -3.42 -9.88 1.70
N HIS A 73 -3.58 -10.95 0.91
CA HIS A 73 -4.88 -11.50 0.52
C HIS A 73 -5.83 -10.49 -0.14
N GLN A 74 -5.30 -9.54 -0.92
CA GLN A 74 -6.08 -8.55 -1.64
C GLN A 74 -6.31 -8.94 -3.09
N THR A 75 -7.51 -8.70 -3.60
CA THR A 75 -7.81 -8.77 -5.03
C THR A 75 -7.36 -7.50 -5.76
N TRP A 76 -7.23 -7.56 -7.09
CA TRP A 76 -6.95 -6.38 -7.91
C TRP A 76 -7.90 -5.20 -7.65
N GLY A 77 -9.20 -5.48 -7.51
CA GLY A 77 -10.20 -4.44 -7.26
C GLY A 77 -10.06 -3.76 -5.89
N GLN A 78 -9.38 -4.41 -4.94
CA GLN A 78 -9.04 -3.83 -3.63
C GLN A 78 -7.69 -3.12 -3.66
N PHE A 79 -6.76 -3.59 -4.49
CA PHE A 79 -5.42 -3.02 -4.60
C PHE A 79 -5.41 -1.63 -5.26
N GLU A 80 -6.19 -1.40 -6.31
CA GLU A 80 -6.25 -0.10 -7.00
C GLU A 80 -6.65 1.05 -6.05
N PRO A 81 -7.70 0.93 -5.21
CA PRO A 81 -8.00 1.92 -4.16
C PRO A 81 -6.89 2.11 -3.11
N VAL A 82 -6.13 1.07 -2.78
CA VAL A 82 -4.97 1.18 -1.87
C VAL A 82 -3.90 2.06 -2.50
N MET A 83 -3.56 1.83 -3.77
CA MET A 83 -2.60 2.64 -4.51
C MET A 83 -3.05 4.10 -4.62
N ASP A 84 -4.32 4.33 -4.95
CA ASP A 84 -4.90 5.68 -5.00
C ASP A 84 -4.84 6.40 -3.65
N ALA A 85 -5.04 5.68 -2.54
CA ALA A 85 -4.91 6.24 -1.21
C ALA A 85 -3.44 6.52 -0.84
N LEU A 86 -2.51 5.62 -1.18
CA LEU A 86 -1.07 5.80 -0.97
C LEU A 86 -0.51 6.99 -1.76
N MET A 87 -0.85 7.11 -3.04
CA MET A 87 -0.48 8.26 -3.87
C MET A 87 -1.05 9.57 -3.32
N ARG A 88 -2.26 9.58 -2.75
CA ARG A 88 -2.82 10.78 -2.08
C ARG A 88 -2.10 11.12 -0.78
N MET A 89 -1.51 10.14 -0.11
CA MET A 89 -0.67 10.37 1.07
C MET A 89 0.70 10.94 0.69
N ASN A 90 1.16 10.69 -0.53
CA ASN A 90 2.46 11.09 -1.05
C ASN A 90 2.32 11.58 -2.52
N GLU A 91 1.64 12.73 -2.68
CA GLU A 91 1.20 13.28 -3.97
C GLU A 91 2.34 13.88 -4.80
N ASP A 92 3.41 14.33 -4.13
CA ASP A 92 4.64 14.85 -4.73
C ASP A 92 5.82 14.20 -3.99
N PRO A 93 6.19 12.97 -4.37
CA PRO A 93 7.17 12.20 -3.63
C PRO A 93 8.58 12.76 -3.83
N ASP A 94 9.35 12.87 -2.75
CA ASP A 94 10.75 13.33 -2.82
C ASP A 94 11.65 12.34 -3.57
N THR A 95 11.19 11.09 -3.74
CA THR A 95 11.89 10.01 -4.42
C THR A 95 10.91 9.05 -5.08
N ASP A 96 11.35 8.32 -6.10
CA ASP A 96 10.52 7.30 -6.73
C ASP A 96 10.10 6.25 -5.69
N VAL A 97 8.79 5.99 -5.61
CA VAL A 97 8.21 5.03 -4.68
C VAL A 97 8.15 3.66 -5.34
N VAL A 98 8.69 2.66 -4.66
CA VAL A 98 8.63 1.26 -5.09
C VAL A 98 7.57 0.53 -4.29
N VAL A 99 6.60 -0.06 -4.98
CA VAL A 99 5.58 -0.91 -4.37
C VAL A 99 5.85 -2.36 -4.74
N VAL A 100 6.13 -3.21 -3.77
CA VAL A 100 6.40 -4.64 -3.96
C VAL A 100 5.17 -5.43 -3.57
N LEU A 101 4.73 -6.34 -4.45
CA LEU A 101 3.53 -7.16 -4.26
C LEU A 101 3.82 -8.63 -4.55
N SER A 102 3.19 -9.55 -3.84
CA SER A 102 3.24 -10.97 -4.20
C SER A 102 2.38 -11.25 -5.45
N GLU A 103 2.88 -12.05 -6.39
CA GLU A 103 2.08 -12.53 -7.53
C GLU A 103 0.78 -13.22 -7.07
N LYS A 104 0.83 -13.92 -5.94
CA LYS A 104 -0.31 -14.67 -5.40
C LYS A 104 -1.43 -13.73 -4.95
N ASP A 105 -1.11 -12.56 -4.43
CA ASP A 105 -2.11 -11.57 -4.01
C ASP A 105 -2.75 -10.91 -5.23
N VAL A 106 -1.93 -10.29 -6.10
CA VAL A 106 -2.42 -9.51 -7.25
C VAL A 106 -3.21 -10.36 -8.25
N LEU A 107 -2.83 -11.63 -8.40
CA LEU A 107 -3.43 -12.56 -9.36
C LEU A 107 -4.28 -13.65 -8.69
N ALA A 108 -4.70 -13.49 -7.43
CA ALA A 108 -5.69 -14.35 -6.78
C ALA A 108 -7.05 -14.19 -7.48
N GLY A 109 -7.40 -15.13 -8.35
CA GLY A 109 -8.66 -15.10 -9.09
C GLY A 109 -8.74 -16.20 -10.16
N ARG A 110 -9.89 -16.34 -10.81
CA ARG A 110 -10.04 -17.29 -11.92
C ARG A 110 -9.17 -16.85 -13.11
N ARG A 111 -8.90 -17.77 -14.05
CA ARG A 111 -8.04 -17.51 -15.22
C ARG A 111 -8.52 -16.30 -16.07
N ALA A 112 -9.82 -16.04 -16.11
CA ALA A 112 -10.39 -14.88 -16.77
C ALA A 112 -10.07 -13.58 -16.01
N ASP A 113 -10.18 -13.59 -14.68
CA ASP A 113 -9.87 -12.45 -13.80
C ASP A 113 -8.39 -12.08 -13.90
N ARG A 114 -7.50 -13.07 -14.02
CA ARG A 114 -6.05 -12.86 -14.25
C ARG A 114 -5.74 -12.12 -15.55
N THR A 115 -6.42 -12.46 -16.65
CA THR A 115 -6.19 -11.79 -17.94
C THR A 115 -6.66 -10.33 -17.90
N VAL A 116 -7.80 -10.08 -17.26
CA VAL A 116 -8.32 -8.72 -17.06
C VAL A 116 -7.40 -7.92 -16.15
N ALA A 117 -6.95 -8.49 -15.03
CA ALA A 117 -6.01 -7.86 -14.10
C ALA A 117 -4.68 -7.51 -14.79
N LYS A 118 -4.11 -8.43 -15.58
CA LYS A 118 -2.87 -8.15 -16.35
C LYS A 118 -3.03 -7.02 -17.36
N LYS A 119 -4.15 -6.98 -18.08
CA LYS A 119 -4.42 -5.89 -19.04
C LYS A 119 -4.57 -4.56 -18.32
N ARG A 120 -5.28 -4.55 -17.19
CA ARG A 120 -5.51 -3.34 -16.39
C ARG A 120 -4.23 -2.86 -15.72
N TRP A 121 -3.40 -3.76 -15.21
CA TRP A 121 -2.05 -3.48 -14.69
C TRP A 121 -1.23 -2.67 -15.69
N GLY A 122 -1.14 -3.13 -16.95
CA GLY A 122 -0.37 -2.43 -17.98
C GLY A 122 -0.84 -1.00 -18.24
N GLN A 123 -2.15 -0.72 -18.06
CA GLN A 123 -2.70 0.62 -18.22
C GLN A 123 -2.42 1.52 -17.02
N VAL A 124 -2.65 1.03 -15.79
CA VAL A 124 -2.51 1.85 -14.58
C VAL A 124 -1.06 2.02 -14.15
N SER A 125 -0.21 1.01 -14.34
CA SER A 125 1.21 1.08 -13.96
C SER A 125 1.96 2.19 -14.70
N GLN A 126 1.59 2.48 -15.95
CA GLN A 126 2.16 3.59 -16.69
C GLN A 126 1.74 4.94 -16.08
N GLN A 127 0.48 5.09 -15.69
CA GLN A 127 -0.03 6.31 -15.04
C GLN A 127 0.61 6.52 -13.66
N TRP A 128 0.89 5.44 -12.93
CA TRP A 128 1.60 5.49 -11.65
C TRP A 128 3.08 5.86 -11.86
N ALA A 129 3.73 5.31 -12.88
CA ALA A 129 5.12 5.62 -13.20
C ALA A 129 5.32 7.10 -13.53
N GLU A 130 4.37 7.73 -14.24
CA GLU A 130 4.39 9.18 -14.50
C GLU A 130 4.33 10.04 -13.23
N LYS A 131 3.86 9.47 -12.12
CA LYS A 131 3.80 10.10 -10.80
C LYS A 131 4.97 9.71 -9.87
N GLY A 132 5.97 9.01 -10.39
CA GLY A 132 7.10 8.51 -9.58
C GLY A 132 6.79 7.22 -8.82
N TRP A 133 5.77 6.45 -9.21
CA TRP A 133 5.41 5.19 -8.55
C TRP A 133 5.67 3.99 -9.46
N SER A 134 6.46 3.05 -8.98
CA SER A 134 6.74 1.78 -9.67
C SER A 134 6.16 0.62 -8.88
N CYS A 135 5.66 -0.39 -9.58
CA CYS A 135 5.17 -1.61 -8.94
C CYS A 135 5.95 -2.82 -9.44
N LEU A 136 6.51 -3.57 -8.50
CA LEU A 136 7.26 -4.79 -8.74
C LEU A 136 6.44 -5.97 -8.22
N ILE A 137 6.38 -7.02 -9.03
CA ILE A 137 5.77 -8.29 -8.62
C ILE A 137 6.91 -9.19 -8.15
N ASP A 138 6.86 -9.58 -6.88
CA ASP A 138 7.72 -10.61 -6.32
C ASP A 138 7.23 -11.98 -6.82
N PRO A 139 8.08 -12.75 -7.54
CA PRO A 139 7.70 -14.02 -8.14
C PRO A 139 7.54 -15.20 -7.16
N GLU A 140 7.86 -15.07 -5.86
CA GLU A 140 7.68 -16.07 -4.78
C GLU A 140 7.50 -17.56 -5.14
#